data_AF-A0A1S8XMU8-F1
#
_entry.id   AF-A0A1S8XMU8-F1
#
_cell.length_a   1.000
_cell.length_b   1.000
_cell.length_c   1.000
_cell.angle_alpha   90.00
_cell.angle_beta   90.00
_cell.angle_gamma   90.00
#
_symmetry.space_group_name_H-M   'P 1'
#
loop_
_entity.id
_entity.type
_entity.pdbx_description
1 polymer ?
#
loop_
_entity_poly.entity_id
_entity_poly.type
_entity_poly.pdbx_seq_one_letter_code
_entity_poly.pdbx_strand_id
1 'polypeptide(L)'
;MTGPSADRDADTNPTTAAVARFGPRDWRQQGAQYVIRHTLRDVGADSYLRVRGTSTDEAEPLADGLESPWSDLWFYSNPVFVRVR
;
A
#
# COMPACT_ATOMS: atom_id res chain seq x y z
N MET A 1 10.13 -1.86 -20.59
CA MET A 1 10.00 -3.27 -20.16
C MET A 1 11.15 -4.04 -20.77
N THR A 2 12.09 -4.53 -19.94
CA THR A 2 13.32 -5.19 -20.39
C THR A 2 13.25 -6.69 -20.10
N GLY A 3 12.91 -7.48 -21.12
CA GLY A 3 13.23 -8.92 -21.22
C GLY A 3 12.76 -9.89 -20.11
N PRO A 4 13.04 -11.20 -20.27
CA PRO A 4 12.88 -12.19 -19.21
C PRO A 4 13.90 -11.96 -18.09
N SER A 5 13.45 -11.90 -16.84
CA SER A 5 14.34 -11.88 -15.67
C SER A 5 14.95 -13.27 -15.48
N ALA A 6 16.27 -13.34 -15.28
CA ALA A 6 16.98 -14.57 -14.95
C ALA A 6 16.67 -15.05 -13.52
N ASP A 7 16.27 -14.12 -12.66
CA ASP A 7 15.83 -14.36 -11.30
C ASP A 7 14.30 -14.21 -11.25
N ARG A 8 13.60 -15.33 -11.04
CA ARG A 8 12.14 -15.36 -10.94
C ARG A 8 11.62 -14.86 -9.59
N ASP A 9 12.51 -14.77 -8.60
CA ASP A 9 12.21 -14.32 -7.25
C ASP A 9 12.61 -12.85 -7.03
N ALA A 10 13.17 -12.20 -8.04
CA ALA A 10 13.46 -10.76 -8.06
C ALA A 10 12.21 -9.88 -8.16
N ASP A 11 11.07 -10.31 -7.57
CA ASP A 11 9.86 -9.49 -7.42
C ASP A 11 10.01 -8.48 -6.26
N THR A 12 11.12 -7.74 -6.30
CA THR A 12 11.42 -6.68 -5.35
C THR A 12 11.61 -5.37 -6.08
N ASN A 13 10.98 -4.31 -5.57
CA ASN A 13 11.25 -2.95 -6.00
C ASN A 13 11.93 -2.22 -4.84
N PRO A 14 13.26 -2.01 -4.87
CA PRO A 14 14.01 -1.41 -3.76
C PRO A 14 13.62 0.05 -3.49
N THR A 15 12.88 0.69 -4.40
CA THR A 15 12.40 2.07 -4.22
C THR A 15 11.00 2.15 -3.62
N THR A 16 10.29 1.03 -3.51
CA THR A 16 8.95 0.97 -2.93
C THR A 16 9.02 0.75 -1.43
N ALA A 17 8.37 1.62 -0.66
CA ALA A 17 8.32 1.52 0.80
C ALA A 17 6.93 1.89 1.35
N ALA A 18 6.58 1.33 2.50
CA ALA A 18 5.42 1.77 3.28
C ALA A 18 5.76 3.09 4.00
N VAL A 19 5.28 4.21 3.48
CA VAL A 19 5.59 5.56 4.01
C VAL A 19 4.66 6.02 5.13
N ALA A 20 3.50 5.38 5.29
CA ALA A 20 2.53 5.66 6.35
C ALA A 20 1.61 4.46 6.63
N ARG A 21 1.09 4.39 7.86
CA ARG A 21 0.03 3.45 8.28
C ARG A 21 -1.04 4.22 9.03
N PHE A 22 -2.29 3.79 8.86
CA PHE A 22 -3.44 4.43 9.48
C PHE A 22 -4.34 3.36 10.09
N GLY A 23 -4.86 3.64 11.28
CA GLY A 23 -5.86 2.81 11.95
C GLY A 23 -7.09 3.63 12.34
N PRO A 24 -8.04 3.02 13.08
CA PRO A 24 -9.29 3.67 13.47
C PRO A 24 -9.13 5.05 14.15
N ARG A 25 -8.01 5.24 14.86
CA ARG A 25 -7.64 6.50 15.53
C ARG A 25 -7.33 7.67 14.58
N ASP A 26 -6.88 7.36 13.36
CA ASP A 26 -6.53 8.34 12.33
C ASP A 26 -7.73 8.73 11.46
N TRP A 27 -8.76 7.89 11.45
CA TRP A 27 -9.92 8.08 10.58
C TRP A 27 -10.77 9.25 11.07
N ARG A 28 -11.31 9.99 10.11
CA ARG A 28 -12.26 11.08 10.36
C ARG A 28 -13.51 10.83 9.55
N GLN A 29 -14.64 10.66 10.22
CA GLN A 29 -15.93 10.49 9.55
C GLN A 29 -16.38 11.82 8.92
N GLN A 30 -16.66 11.80 7.63
CA GLN A 30 -17.19 12.93 6.85
C GLN A 30 -18.42 12.44 6.07
N GLY A 31 -19.60 12.64 6.63
CA GLY A 31 -20.84 12.07 6.11
C GLY A 31 -20.80 10.54 6.13
N ALA A 32 -20.96 9.93 4.95
CA ALA A 32 -20.93 8.48 4.78
C ALA A 32 -19.52 7.90 4.57
N GLN A 33 -18.47 8.72 4.59
CA GLN A 33 -17.10 8.31 4.28
C GLN A 33 -16.18 8.43 5.49
N TYR A 34 -15.17 7.56 5.56
CA TYR A 34 -14.00 7.77 6.42
C TYR A 34 -12.88 8.40 5.59
N VAL A 35 -12.30 9.47 6.13
CA VAL A 35 -11.25 10.26 5.48
C VAL A 35 -9.98 10.20 6.30
N ILE A 36 -8.88 9.93 5.61
CA ILE A 36 -7.51 10.06 6.11
C ILE A 36 -6.83 11.18 5.32
N ARG A 37 -6.04 12.01 5.99
CA ARG A 37 -5.22 13.03 5.33
C ARG A 37 -3.76 12.80 5.68
N HIS A 38 -2.92 12.75 4.65
CA HIS A 38 -1.49 12.58 4.80
C HIS A 38 -0.76 13.49 3.81
N THR A 39 0.28 14.15 4.30
CA THR A 39 1.14 15.00 3.49
C THR A 39 2.45 14.28 3.25
N LEU A 40 2.74 13.98 1.99
CA LEU A 40 4.06 13.50 1.58
C LEU A 40 5.02 14.69 1.54
N ARG A 41 6.11 14.58 2.29
CA ARG A 41 7.16 15.59 2.34
C ARG A 41 8.32 15.15 1.44
N ASP A 42 9.11 16.12 1.00
CA ASP A 42 10.38 15.87 0.29
C ASP A 42 10.24 14.99 -0.96
N VAL A 43 9.13 15.15 -1.70
CA VAL A 43 8.88 14.44 -2.96
C VAL A 43 9.76 15.06 -4.06
N GLY A 44 10.98 14.51 -4.22
CA GLY A 44 11.99 15.00 -5.15
C GLY A 44 12.07 14.25 -6.49
N ALA A 45 11.28 13.20 -6.68
CA ALA A 45 11.28 12.38 -7.90
C ALA A 45 9.88 11.92 -8.28
N ASP A 46 9.69 11.64 -9.58
CA ASP A 46 8.51 10.97 -10.11
C ASP A 46 8.27 9.66 -9.35
N SER A 47 7.04 9.46 -8.90
CA SER A 47 6.68 8.36 -8.01
C SER A 47 5.24 7.92 -8.25
N TYR A 48 4.88 6.76 -7.70
CA TYR A 48 3.50 6.33 -7.60
C TYR A 48 3.15 6.05 -6.15
N LEU A 49 1.88 6.24 -5.82
CA LEU A 49 1.31 5.98 -4.51
C LEU A 49 0.21 4.97 -4.66
N ARG A 50 0.16 4.02 -3.73
CA ARG A 50 -0.91 3.04 -3.64
C ARG A 50 -1.32 2.91 -2.19
N VAL A 51 -2.62 2.90 -1.96
CA VAL A 51 -3.20 2.51 -0.68
C VAL A 51 -3.54 1.02 -0.74
N ARG A 52 -3.13 0.28 0.28
CA ARG A 52 -3.61 -1.07 0.59
C ARG A 52 -4.20 -1.08 1.99
N GLY A 53 -5.01 -2.08 2.29
CA GLY A 53 -5.43 -2.35 3.66
C GLY A 53 -5.96 -3.75 3.83
N THR A 54 -6.19 -4.10 5.08
CA THR A 54 -6.69 -5.40 5.53
C THR A 54 -7.92 -5.21 6.42
N SER A 55 -8.75 -6.24 6.55
CA SER A 55 -9.80 -6.34 7.57
C SER A 55 -9.31 -6.80 8.94
N THR A 56 -8.03 -7.16 9.06
CA THR A 56 -7.41 -7.67 10.30
C THR A 56 -6.41 -6.66 10.88
N ASP A 57 -5.72 -7.03 11.95
CA ASP A 57 -4.62 -6.25 12.52
C ASP A 57 -3.29 -6.51 11.79
N GLU A 58 -3.27 -7.37 10.76
CA GLU A 58 -2.07 -7.70 10.00
C GLU A 58 -1.71 -6.57 9.02
N ALA A 59 -0.77 -5.72 9.42
CA ALA A 59 -0.43 -4.54 8.63
C ALA A 59 0.49 -4.84 7.42
N GLU A 60 1.09 -6.04 7.35
CA GLU A 60 1.92 -6.51 6.24
C GLU A 60 1.63 -7.96 5.96
N PRO A 61 1.56 -8.38 4.68
CA PRO A 61 1.38 -9.78 4.34
C PRO A 61 2.61 -10.56 4.81
N LEU A 62 2.44 -11.40 5.81
CA LEU A 62 3.43 -12.36 6.22
C LEU A 62 3.30 -13.63 5.36
N ALA A 63 4.20 -14.59 5.57
CA ALA A 63 4.02 -15.90 4.96
C ALA A 63 2.77 -16.54 5.55
N ASP A 64 1.81 -16.88 4.68
CA ASP A 64 0.51 -17.42 5.09
C ASP A 64 0.66 -18.62 6.04
N GLY A 65 -0.02 -18.55 7.18
CA GLY A 65 -0.27 -19.69 8.05
C GLY A 65 -1.51 -20.48 7.64
N LEU A 66 -2.15 -21.13 8.61
CA LEU A 66 -3.52 -21.66 8.46
C LEU A 66 -4.51 -20.53 8.75
N GLU A 67 -4.76 -19.69 7.75
CA GLU A 67 -5.68 -18.56 7.87
C GLU A 67 -6.94 -18.77 7.01
N SER A 68 -8.06 -18.20 7.45
CA SER A 68 -9.30 -18.28 6.70
C SER A 68 -9.30 -17.20 5.61
N PRO A 69 -9.41 -17.57 4.31
CA PRO A 69 -9.35 -16.63 3.20
C PRO A 69 -10.55 -15.67 3.15
N TRP A 70 -11.58 -15.93 3.96
CA TRP A 70 -12.79 -15.12 4.04
C TRP A 70 -12.76 -14.09 5.17
N SER A 71 -11.83 -14.24 6.11
CA SER A 71 -11.67 -13.33 7.25
C SER A 71 -10.45 -12.42 7.13
N ASP A 72 -9.43 -12.85 6.38
CA ASP A 72 -8.27 -12.03 6.04
C ASP A 72 -8.42 -11.42 4.64
N LEU A 73 -9.20 -10.34 4.57
CA LEU A 73 -9.49 -9.66 3.31
C LEU A 73 -8.50 -8.53 3.09
N TRP A 74 -7.83 -8.56 1.95
CA TRP A 74 -6.96 -7.49 1.50
C TRP A 74 -7.60 -6.71 0.35
N PHE A 75 -7.42 -5.39 0.38
CA PHE A 75 -7.74 -4.54 -0.76
C PHE A 75 -6.51 -3.77 -1.21
N TYR A 76 -6.51 -3.46 -2.49
CA TYR A 76 -5.49 -2.64 -3.09
C TYR A 76 -6.11 -1.65 -4.07
N SER A 77 -5.83 -0.36 -3.87
CA SER A 77 -6.22 0.68 -4.81
C SER A 77 -5.40 0.62 -6.12
N ASN A 78 -5.89 1.27 -7.15
CA ASN A 78 -5.09 1.56 -8.34
C ASN A 78 -4.01 2.59 -7.98
N PRO A 79 -2.79 2.47 -8.54
CA PRO A 79 -1.73 3.43 -8.27
C PRO A 79 -2.09 4.83 -8.80
N VAL A 80 -1.76 5.85 -8.02
CA VAL A 80 -1.83 7.26 -8.41
C VAL A 80 -0.40 7.73 -8.69
N PHE A 81 -0.16 8.26 -9.88
CA PHE A 81 1.17 8.73 -10.30
C PHE A 81 1.35 10.21 -9.97
N VAL A 82 2.51 10.54 -9.40
CA VAL A 82 2.94 11.90 -9.08
C VAL A 82 4.16 12.24 -9.94
N ARG A 83 4.09 13.38 -10.64
CA ARG A 83 5.20 13.91 -11.42
C ARG A 83 5.73 15.18 -10.77
N VAL A 84 7.03 15.24 -10.53
CA VAL A 84 7.71 16.41 -9.99
C VAL A 84 8.19 17.26 -11.17
N ARG A 85 8.15 18.59 -11.02
CA ARG A 85 8.59 19.55 -12.04
C ARG A 85 9.64 20.48 -11.46
#